data_AF-A0A8T5TVY0-F1
#
_entry.id   AF-A0A8T5TVY0-F1
#
_cell.length_a   1.000
_cell.length_b   1.000
_cell.length_c   1.000
_cell.angle_alpha   90.00
_cell.angle_beta   90.00
_cell.angle_gamma   90.00
#
_symmetry.space_group_name_H-M   'P 1'
#
loop_
_entity.id
_entity.type
_entity.pdbx_description
1 polymer ?
#
loop_
_entity_poly.entity_id
_entity_poly.type
_entity_poly.pdbx_seq_one_letter_code
_entity_poly.pdbx_strand_id
1 'polypeptide(L)'
;LYRMAKGDYYGEYLVKGALSRRRALKLEFKAKHHGFRAQIEKKSDGYLLKIFGDSQKQVDDFIFMVLERKLDLERFLAGPSEKFY
;
A
#
# COMPACT_ATOMS: atom_id res chain seq x y z
N LEU A 1 -21.10 17.67 9.00
CA LEU A 1 -21.10 16.22 9.32
C LEU A 1 -20.38 15.48 8.19
N TYR A 2 -19.05 15.38 8.26
CA TYR A 2 -18.27 14.59 7.31
C TYR A 2 -18.50 13.10 7.64
N ARG A 3 -19.33 12.43 6.82
CA ARG A 3 -19.38 10.96 6.79
C ARG A 3 -18.06 10.49 6.18
N MET A 4 -17.07 10.19 7.01
CA MET A 4 -15.97 9.32 6.58
C MET A 4 -16.61 8.00 6.16
N ALA A 5 -16.55 7.69 4.86
CA ALA A 5 -17.02 6.41 4.35
C ALA A 5 -16.25 5.31 5.07
N LYS A 6 -16.96 4.44 5.79
CA LYS A 6 -16.40 3.18 6.30
C LYS A 6 -15.83 2.43 5.10
N GLY A 7 -14.51 2.29 5.00
CA GLY A 7 -13.87 1.29 4.12
C GLY A 7 -12.84 1.77 3.08
N ASP A 8 -12.47 3.05 3.04
CA ASP A 8 -11.46 3.55 2.08
C ASP A 8 -10.11 3.90 2.73
N TYR A 9 -9.68 3.16 3.76
CA TYR A 9 -8.31 3.32 4.26
C TYR A 9 -7.36 2.62 3.30
N TYR A 10 -6.36 3.34 2.81
CA TYR A 10 -5.35 2.76 1.92
C TYR A 10 -3.95 3.28 2.19
N GLY A 11 -2.98 2.39 2.04
CA GLY A 11 -1.56 2.71 2.05
C GLY A 11 -1.03 2.72 0.61
N GLU A 12 -0.23 3.72 0.27
CA GLU A 12 0.42 3.86 -1.03
C GLU A 12 1.92 3.56 -0.93
N TYR A 13 2.42 2.69 -1.82
CA TYR A 13 3.80 2.23 -1.80
C TYR A 13 4.40 2.35 -3.20
N LEU A 14 5.35 3.28 -3.35
CA LEU A 14 6.04 3.47 -4.63
C LEU A 14 7.21 2.49 -4.73
N VAL A 15 7.07 1.51 -5.62
CA VAL A 15 8.10 0.54 -5.92
C VAL A 15 8.93 1.04 -7.10
N LYS A 16 10.19 1.41 -6.84
CA LYS A 16 11.16 1.89 -7.85
C LYS A 16 12.20 0.82 -8.22
N GLY A 17 12.93 1.05 -9.31
CA GLY A 17 14.07 0.24 -9.75
C GLY A 17 13.78 -0.83 -10.80
N ALA A 18 14.83 -1.53 -11.26
CA ALA A 18 14.77 -2.50 -12.36
C ALA A 18 13.82 -3.69 -12.10
N LEU A 19 13.59 -4.04 -10.83
CA LEU A 19 12.69 -5.12 -10.41
C LEU A 19 11.33 -4.62 -9.90
N SER A 20 11.03 -3.34 -10.08
CA SER A 20 9.83 -2.68 -9.54
C SER A 20 8.53 -3.39 -9.94
N ARG A 21 8.39 -3.76 -11.21
CA ARG A 21 7.21 -4.49 -11.72
C ARG A 21 7.01 -5.82 -10.98
N ARG A 22 8.06 -6.62 -10.87
CA ARG A 22 8.00 -7.96 -10.24
C ARG A 22 7.73 -7.85 -8.74
N ARG A 23 8.31 -6.85 -8.07
CA ARG A 23 8.07 -6.56 -6.66
C ARG A 23 6.64 -6.07 -6.40
N ALA A 24 6.13 -5.13 -7.21
CA ALA A 24 4.76 -4.63 -7.12
C ALA A 24 3.73 -5.76 -7.32
N LEU A 25 3.90 -6.59 -8.36
CA LEU A 25 3.03 -7.76 -8.60
C LEU A 25 3.07 -8.76 -7.44
N LYS A 26 4.25 -9.04 -6.88
CA LYS A 26 4.39 -9.94 -5.73
C LYS A 26 3.69 -9.42 -4.48
N LEU A 27 3.76 -8.12 -4.23
CA LEU A 27 3.07 -7.47 -3.11
C LEU A 27 1.55 -7.46 -3.29
N GLU A 28 1.06 -7.14 -4.50
CA GLU A 28 -0.36 -7.17 -4.80
C GLU A 28 -0.93 -8.58 -4.62
N PHE A 29 -0.22 -9.61 -5.10
CA PHE A 29 -0.61 -11.00 -4.91
C PHE A 29 -0.67 -11.37 -3.41
N LYS A 30 0.33 -10.97 -2.61
CA LYS A 30 0.30 -11.19 -1.16
C LYS A 30 -0.87 -10.48 -0.50
N ALA A 31 -1.10 -9.21 -0.84
CA ALA A 31 -2.20 -8.44 -0.28
C ALA A 31 -3.55 -9.12 -0.55
N LYS A 32 -3.80 -9.51 -1.82
CA LYS A 32 -5.00 -10.26 -2.21
C LYS A 32 -5.10 -11.61 -1.49
N HIS A 33 -4.00 -12.34 -1.35
CA HIS A 33 -3.96 -13.61 -0.62
C HIS A 33 -4.29 -13.45 0.87
N HIS A 34 -3.96 -12.31 1.47
CA HIS A 34 -4.30 -12.00 2.86
C HIS A 34 -5.69 -11.34 3.02
N GLY A 35 -6.49 -11.29 1.95
CA GLY A 35 -7.85 -10.73 1.98
C GLY A 35 -7.91 -9.21 1.80
N PHE A 36 -6.78 -8.54 1.58
CA PHE A 36 -6.75 -7.11 1.29
C PHE A 36 -7.06 -6.85 -0.17
N ARG A 37 -7.78 -5.75 -0.42
CA ARG A 37 -7.90 -5.23 -1.78
C ARG A 37 -6.60 -4.50 -2.12
N ALA A 38 -6.02 -4.79 -3.28
CA ALA A 38 -4.81 -4.12 -3.74
C ALA A 38 -4.90 -3.75 -5.22
N GLN A 39 -4.28 -2.63 -5.58
CA GLN A 39 -4.18 -2.13 -6.94
C GLN A 39 -2.77 -1.69 -7.25
N ILE A 40 -2.31 -1.96 -8.47
CA ILE A 40 -1.04 -1.45 -8.99
C ILE A 40 -1.33 -0.41 -10.07
N GLU A 41 -0.71 0.75 -9.94
CA GLU A 41 -0.74 1.82 -10.91
C GLU A 41 0.68 2.05 -11.46
N LYS A 42 0.85 1.99 -12.78
CA LYS A 42 2.14 2.27 -13.41
C LYS A 42 2.38 3.79 -13.41
N LYS A 43 3.53 4.23 -12.89
CA LYS A 43 4.01 5.61 -12.89
C LYS A 43 5.23 5.75 -13.81
N SER A 44 5.61 6.99 -14.12
CA SER A 44 6.84 7.34 -14.86
C SER A 44 8.08 6.69 -14.24
N ASP A 45 8.16 6.71 -12.91
CA ASP A 45 9.36 6.34 -12.15
C ASP A 45 9.26 4.97 -11.45
N GLY A 46 8.23 4.19 -11.76
CA GLY A 46 8.01 2.87 -11.13
C GLY A 46 6.55 2.44 -11.07
N TYR A 47 6.21 1.70 -10.02
CA TYR A 47 4.86 1.17 -9.80
C TYR A 47 4.35 1.61 -8.43
N LEU A 48 3.21 2.28 -8.41
CA LEU A 48 2.51 2.65 -7.19
C LEU A 48 1.57 1.51 -6.81
N LEU A 49 1.79 0.91 -5.64
CA LEU A 49 0.92 -0.11 -5.07
C LEU A 49 0.01 0.53 -4.03
N LYS A 50 -1.30 0.41 -4.20
CA LYS A 50 -2.32 0.82 -3.24
C LYS A 50 -2.87 -0.41 -2.56
N ILE A 51 -2.80 -0.48 -1.23
CA ILE A 51 -3.37 -1.56 -0.42
C ILE A 51 -4.46 -0.97 0.44
N PHE A 52 -5.68 -1.48 0.29
CA PHE A 52 -6.89 -1.04 0.96
C PHE A 52 -7.23 -2.01 2.08
N GLY A 53 -7.65 -1.47 3.21
CA GLY A 53 -8.12 -2.23 4.36
C GLY A 53 -9.30 -1.55 5.05
N ASP A 54 -9.91 -2.27 5.98
CA ASP A 54 -11.07 -1.77 6.72
C ASP A 54 -10.69 -0.71 7.75
N SER A 55 -9.39 -0.63 8.10
CA SER A 55 -8.81 0.40 8.97
C SER A 55 -7.36 0.66 8.63
N GLN A 56 -6.88 1.86 8.96
CA GLN A 56 -5.47 2.24 8.80
C GLN A 56 -4.53 1.27 9.53
N LYS A 57 -4.90 0.88 10.77
CA LYS A 57 -4.14 -0.09 11.57
C LYS A 57 -3.96 -1.43 10.86
N GLN A 58 -5.00 -1.92 10.20
CA GLN A 58 -4.95 -3.20 9.48
C GLN A 58 -3.99 -3.14 8.27
N VAL A 59 -3.99 -2.01 7.55
CA VAL A 59 -3.05 -1.77 6.45
C VAL A 59 -1.62 -1.67 6.98
N ASP A 60 -1.40 -0.93 8.06
CA ASP A 60 -0.09 -0.78 8.69
C ASP A 60 0.45 -2.11 9.24
N ASP A 61 -0.39 -2.91 9.92
CA ASP A 61 -0.03 -4.25 10.42
C ASP A 61 0.35 -5.20 9.27
N PHE A 62 -0.41 -5.20 8.18
CA PHE A 62 -0.08 -6.01 6.99
C PHE A 62 1.26 -5.60 6.38
N ILE A 63 1.48 -4.29 6.27
CA ILE A 63 2.69 -3.75 5.67
C ILE A 63 3.90 -4.03 6.54
N PHE A 64 3.78 -3.85 7.85
CA PHE A 64 4.81 -4.24 8.80
C PHE A 64 5.15 -5.74 8.66
N MET A 65 4.13 -6.60 8.64
CA MET A 65 4.31 -8.05 8.46
C MET A 65 4.99 -8.42 7.14
N VAL A 66 4.69 -7.71 6.04
CA VAL A 66 5.28 -8.00 4.73
C VAL A 66 6.67 -7.39 4.54
N LEU A 67 6.93 -6.21 5.15
CA LEU A 67 8.21 -5.50 5.12
C LEU A 67 9.26 -6.17 6.02
N GLU A 68 8.93 -6.42 7.30
CA GLU A 68 9.86 -7.06 8.24
C GLU A 68 10.34 -8.42 7.75
N ARG A 69 9.52 -9.14 6.98
CA ARG A 69 9.85 -10.49 6.57
C ARG A 69 10.80 -10.63 5.40
N LYS A 70 11.00 -9.67 4.48
CA LYS A 70 11.95 -9.84 3.34
C LYS A 70 12.04 -8.77 2.25
N LEU A 71 11.49 -7.56 2.40
CA LEU A 71 11.49 -6.61 1.30
C LEU A 71 12.13 -5.29 1.71
N ASP A 72 13.32 -5.03 1.16
CA ASP A 72 13.90 -3.71 0.87
C ASP A 72 12.93 -2.86 0.04
N LEU A 73 11.80 -2.53 0.64
CA LEU A 73 10.86 -1.53 0.20
C LEU A 73 11.06 -0.43 1.21
N GLU A 74 11.87 0.57 0.83
CA GLU A 74 11.91 1.83 1.55
C GLU A 74 10.46 2.25 1.78
N ARG A 75 10.07 2.26 3.06
CA ARG A 75 8.72 2.63 3.49
C ARG A 75 8.58 4.11 3.17
N PHE A 76 8.14 4.40 1.95
CA PHE A 76 7.86 5.77 1.55
C PHE A 76 6.70 6.22 2.42
N LEU A 77 7.02 7.14 3.33
CA LEU A 77 6.13 7.70 4.32
C LEU A 77 4.78 8.02 3.67
N ALA A 78 3.77 7.19 3.96
CA ALA A 78 2.41 7.68 4.00
C ALA A 78 2.38 8.66 5.17
N GLY A 79 2.76 9.91 4.88
CA GLY A 79 2.34 11.02 5.73
C GLY A 79 0.82 10.95 5.83
N PRO A 80 0.23 11.29 7.00
CA PRO A 80 -1.21 11.40 7.11
C PRO A 80 -1.67 12.30 5.96
N SER A 81 -2.67 11.87 5.19
CA SER A 81 -3.41 12.81 4.36
C SER A 81 -4.18 13.72 5.33
N GLU A 82 -3.48 14.68 5.93
CA GLU A 82 -4.03 15.95 6.39
C GLU A 82 -4.61 16.64 5.16
N LYS A 83 -5.84 16.26 4.81
CA LYS A 83 -6.76 17.19 4.19
C LYS A 83 -7.47 17.86 5.35
N PHE A 84 -6.87 18.95 5.84
CA PHE A 84 -7.62 20.02 6.49
C PHE A 84 -8.76 20.40 5.56
N TYR A 85 -10.00 20.20 6.01
CA TYR A 85 -11.14 21.11 5.88
C TYR A 85 -12.24 20.65 6.83
#